data_AF-I1E2B0-F1
#
_entry.id   AF-I1E2B0-F1
#
_cell.length_a   1.000
_cell.length_b   1.000
_cell.length_c   1.000
_cell.angle_alpha   90.00
_cell.angle_beta   90.00
_cell.angle_gamma   90.00
#
_symmetry.space_group_name_H-M   'P 1'
#
loop_
_entity.id
_entity.type
_entity.pdbx_description
1 polymer ?
#
loop_
_entity_poly.entity_id
_entity_poly.type
_entity_poly.pdbx_seq_one_letter_code
_entity_poly.pdbx_strand_id
1 'polypeptide(L)'
;MRWLLCLTLLFQVAEAADWLSAMRAYEEGEYSVAHSQFSTLARLGNEQAAFNLAAMAFHGQGQPVDKVLAVAHFGYASFLGHPDAEKLKNNISQTLSADQITQAIELQNKFSQALLIPIANSPDTPLPDERAPLSGNAPTLQAKVIKQVQPEYPRNAARHGITGYVKMRFLLDAAGEVTVIDVIDSFPRHVFERESKRSLAKWQYEATGKPAVRIMQFDFSLENNGLITPELLVQQIEKHQLWLYAIAGAPQYQQQLGTLLELLHKYSRNNLRIDNTLTLDPANPDWSVFTHVTHETAKSAAVVITEMFTPHFWWRQAAKNGNYEAQRILSADDVRWRDYLAQQQDAEVMAWYGAERFIQGNTEFGISMLDSAIKLGSSNAERIKEVLLAK
;
A
#
# COMPACT_ATOMS: atom_id res chain seq x y z
N MET A 1 -3.04 55.99 13.73
CA MET A 1 -2.04 54.98 14.11
C MET A 1 -2.61 53.60 13.79
N ARG A 2 -2.10 53.02 12.69
CA ARG A 2 -2.02 51.62 12.25
C ARG A 2 -3.25 50.69 12.39
N TRP A 3 -3.84 50.42 11.23
CA TRP A 3 -4.57 49.20 10.90
C TRP A 3 -3.63 48.00 11.01
N LEU A 4 -4.02 46.96 11.76
CA LEU A 4 -3.39 45.64 11.76
C LEU A 4 -4.11 44.78 10.72
N LEU A 5 -3.55 44.71 9.51
CA LEU A 5 -3.84 43.68 8.53
C LEU A 5 -3.12 42.40 8.97
N CYS A 6 -3.83 41.47 9.60
CA CYS A 6 -3.39 40.08 9.69
C CYS A 6 -3.52 39.45 8.31
N LEU A 7 -2.44 39.45 7.53
CA LEU A 7 -2.30 38.54 6.40
C LEU A 7 -2.14 37.12 6.95
N THR A 8 -3.22 36.36 7.01
CA THR A 8 -3.13 34.91 7.11
C THR A 8 -2.67 34.39 5.74
N LEU A 9 -1.38 34.11 5.62
CA LEU A 9 -0.88 33.20 4.59
C LEU A 9 -1.50 31.83 4.86
N LEU A 10 -2.62 31.55 4.19
CA LEU A 10 -3.11 30.19 4.03
C LEU A 10 -2.02 29.45 3.23
N PHE A 11 -1.19 28.70 3.93
CA PHE A 11 -0.51 27.58 3.30
C PHE A 11 -1.63 26.63 2.86
N GLN A 12 -2.00 26.68 1.58
CA GLN A 12 -2.69 25.57 0.96
C GLN A 12 -1.71 24.40 1.05
N VAL A 13 -1.91 23.53 2.04
CA VAL A 13 -1.38 22.18 1.96
C VAL A 13 -2.00 21.63 0.68
N ALA A 14 -1.18 21.36 -0.33
CA ALA A 14 -1.66 20.64 -1.50
C ALA A 14 -2.20 19.31 -0.96
N GLU A 15 -3.52 19.16 -0.96
CA GLU A 15 -4.17 17.92 -0.57
C GLU A 15 -3.63 16.85 -1.53
N ALA A 16 -3.07 15.77 -0.97
CA ALA A 16 -2.55 14.68 -1.78
C ALA A 16 -3.69 14.18 -2.68
N ALA A 17 -3.44 14.09 -4.00
CA ALA A 17 -4.48 13.68 -4.93
C ALA A 17 -5.04 12.31 -4.52
N ASP A 18 -6.35 12.23 -4.35
CA ASP A 18 -7.06 11.01 -4.06
C ASP A 18 -8.23 10.81 -5.04
N TRP A 19 -8.57 9.56 -5.30
CA TRP A 19 -9.58 9.21 -6.32
C TRP A 19 -10.96 9.84 -6.06
N LEU A 20 -11.39 9.90 -4.80
CA LEU A 20 -12.73 10.39 -4.47
C LEU A 20 -12.83 11.91 -4.69
N SER A 21 -11.81 12.66 -4.27
CA SER A 21 -11.72 14.09 -4.56
C SER A 21 -11.66 14.37 -6.06
N ALA A 22 -10.97 13.53 -6.83
CA ALA A 22 -10.83 13.72 -8.27
C ALA A 22 -12.16 13.51 -9.00
N MET A 23 -12.88 12.46 -8.62
CA MET A 23 -14.21 12.16 -9.15
C MET A 23 -15.23 13.24 -8.75
N ARG A 24 -15.20 13.69 -7.49
CA ARG A 24 -16.06 14.77 -7.03
C ARG A 24 -15.85 16.05 -7.84
N ALA A 25 -14.59 16.47 -8.01
CA ALA A 25 -14.26 17.63 -8.80
C ALA A 25 -14.74 17.49 -10.26
N TYR A 26 -14.63 16.29 -10.83
CA TYR A 26 -15.13 16.01 -12.19
C TYR A 26 -16.65 16.13 -12.28
N GLU A 27 -17.38 15.55 -11.32
CA GLU A 27 -18.85 15.60 -11.26
C GLU A 27 -19.38 17.02 -11.01
N GLU A 28 -18.68 17.81 -10.20
CA GLU A 28 -19.01 19.21 -9.91
C GLU A 28 -18.61 20.17 -11.06
N GLY A 29 -17.98 19.65 -12.12
CA GLY A 29 -17.57 20.43 -13.29
C GLY A 29 -16.27 21.23 -13.07
N GLU A 30 -15.58 21.00 -11.96
CA GLU A 30 -14.26 21.57 -11.64
C GLU A 30 -13.15 20.85 -12.41
N TYR A 31 -13.25 20.84 -13.74
CA TYR A 31 -12.41 20.03 -14.61
C TYR A 31 -10.91 20.34 -14.49
N SER A 32 -10.51 21.56 -14.14
CA SER A 32 -9.10 21.87 -13.90
C SER A 32 -8.55 21.13 -12.67
N VAL A 33 -9.35 21.01 -11.61
CA VAL A 33 -8.98 20.30 -10.38
C VAL A 33 -8.96 18.80 -10.67
N ALA A 34 -10.02 18.28 -11.30
CA ALA A 34 -10.11 16.88 -11.71
C ALA A 34 -8.92 16.45 -12.59
N HIS A 35 -8.59 17.25 -13.62
CA HIS A 35 -7.46 16.97 -14.50
C HIS A 35 -6.13 16.89 -13.72
N SER A 36 -5.89 17.82 -12.80
CA SER A 36 -4.67 17.83 -11.97
C SER A 36 -4.58 16.58 -11.10
N GLN A 37 -5.67 16.20 -10.44
CA GLN A 37 -5.71 15.03 -9.58
C GLN A 37 -5.58 13.72 -10.37
N PHE A 38 -6.36 13.55 -11.45
CA PHE A 38 -6.23 12.39 -12.32
C PHE A 38 -4.83 12.28 -12.95
N SER A 39 -4.19 13.39 -13.32
CA SER A 39 -2.82 13.38 -13.82
C SER A 39 -1.83 12.84 -12.79
N THR A 40 -2.04 13.17 -11.51
CA THR A 40 -1.22 12.66 -10.41
C THR A 40 -1.45 11.17 -10.19
N LEU A 41 -2.71 10.75 -10.10
CA LEU A 41 -3.09 9.34 -9.90
C LEU A 41 -2.65 8.46 -11.09
N ALA A 42 -2.80 8.93 -12.32
CA ALA A 42 -2.37 8.21 -13.52
C ALA A 42 -0.85 7.93 -13.48
N ARG A 43 -0.04 8.89 -13.01
CA ARG A 43 1.40 8.68 -12.77
C ARG A 43 1.71 7.71 -11.64
N LEU A 44 0.79 7.47 -10.70
CA LEU A 44 0.90 6.38 -9.73
C LEU A 44 0.50 5.02 -10.32
N GLY A 45 0.04 4.99 -11.57
CA GLY A 45 -0.39 3.78 -12.26
C GLY A 45 -1.87 3.46 -12.08
N ASN A 46 -2.68 4.47 -11.77
CA ASN A 46 -4.14 4.39 -11.73
C ASN A 46 -4.71 4.43 -13.15
N GLU A 47 -5.23 3.29 -13.58
CA GLU A 47 -5.76 3.09 -14.92
C GLU A 47 -7.09 3.83 -15.15
N GLN A 48 -7.93 3.98 -14.12
CA GLN A 48 -9.19 4.72 -14.22
C GLN A 48 -8.94 6.24 -14.35
N ALA A 49 -7.92 6.77 -13.66
CA ALA A 49 -7.54 8.17 -13.79
C ALA A 49 -7.00 8.48 -15.20
N ALA A 50 -6.17 7.60 -15.75
CA ALA A 50 -5.73 7.71 -17.15
C ALA A 50 -6.92 7.63 -18.13
N PHE A 51 -7.89 6.75 -17.87
CA PHE A 51 -9.11 6.65 -18.66
C PHE A 51 -9.96 7.93 -18.59
N ASN A 52 -10.13 8.51 -17.40
CA ASN A 52 -10.88 9.76 -17.23
C ASN A 52 -10.21 10.95 -17.91
N LEU A 53 -8.87 11.04 -17.89
CA LEU A 53 -8.15 12.04 -18.70
C LEU A 53 -8.43 11.87 -20.20
N ALA A 54 -8.51 10.62 -20.67
CA ALA A 54 -8.88 10.34 -22.06
C ALA A 54 -10.31 10.81 -22.38
N ALA A 55 -11.27 10.54 -21.48
CA ALA A 55 -12.65 10.99 -21.62
C ALA A 55 -12.74 12.53 -21.62
N MET A 56 -12.02 13.20 -20.72
CA MET A 56 -11.95 14.66 -20.66
C MET A 56 -11.43 15.27 -21.97
N ALA A 57 -10.35 14.71 -22.52
CA ALA A 57 -9.80 15.15 -23.80
C ALA A 57 -10.75 14.89 -24.97
N PHE A 58 -11.43 13.74 -24.97
CA PHE A 58 -12.38 13.36 -26.01
C PHE A 58 -13.62 14.27 -26.02
N HIS A 59 -14.14 14.64 -24.84
CA HIS A 59 -15.33 15.47 -24.69
C HIS A 59 -15.04 16.97 -24.60
N GLY A 60 -13.78 17.37 -24.47
CA GLY A 60 -13.40 18.78 -24.28
C GLY A 60 -13.82 19.33 -22.91
N GLN A 61 -13.71 18.52 -21.86
CA GLN A 61 -14.07 18.92 -20.50
C GLN A 61 -12.88 19.60 -19.83
N GLY A 62 -12.98 20.91 -19.62
CA GLY A 62 -11.88 21.73 -19.08
C GLY A 62 -10.76 22.04 -20.08
N GLN A 63 -10.89 21.61 -21.34
CA GLN A 63 -9.94 21.84 -22.43
C GLN A 63 -10.66 21.75 -23.79
N PRO A 64 -10.07 22.21 -24.90
CA PRO A 64 -10.59 21.90 -26.23
C PRO A 64 -10.62 20.39 -26.49
N VAL A 65 -11.55 19.94 -27.34
CA VAL A 65 -11.58 18.54 -27.81
C VAL A 65 -10.26 18.20 -28.49
N ASP A 66 -9.60 17.15 -28.00
CA ASP A 66 -8.34 16.65 -28.54
C ASP A 66 -8.39 15.12 -28.62
N LYS A 67 -8.69 14.62 -29.81
CA LYS A 67 -8.77 13.18 -30.07
C LYS A 67 -7.40 12.49 -30.08
N VAL A 68 -6.32 13.21 -30.39
CA VAL A 68 -4.96 12.66 -30.37
C VAL A 68 -4.56 12.39 -28.91
N LEU A 69 -4.78 13.38 -28.05
CA LEU A 69 -4.56 13.24 -26.61
C LEU A 69 -5.48 12.19 -25.98
N ALA A 70 -6.74 12.11 -26.39
CA ALA A 70 -7.66 11.06 -25.95
C ALA A 70 -7.15 9.65 -26.30
N VAL A 71 -6.72 9.43 -27.56
CA VAL A 71 -6.14 8.14 -27.97
C VAL A 71 -4.86 7.83 -27.18
N ALA A 72 -4.01 8.82 -26.94
CA ALA A 72 -2.80 8.64 -26.13
C ALA A 72 -3.13 8.19 -24.69
N HIS A 73 -4.09 8.86 -24.03
CA HIS A 73 -4.50 8.49 -22.68
C HIS A 73 -5.28 7.17 -22.61
N PHE A 74 -6.12 6.83 -23.60
CA PHE A 74 -6.72 5.50 -23.68
C PHE A 74 -5.66 4.41 -23.90
N GLY A 75 -4.65 4.67 -24.73
CA GLY A 75 -3.50 3.78 -24.87
C GLY A 75 -2.72 3.62 -23.56
N TYR A 76 -2.53 4.71 -22.81
CA TYR A 76 -1.88 4.65 -21.51
C TYR A 76 -2.72 3.90 -20.47
N ALA A 77 -4.03 4.15 -20.40
CA ALA A 77 -4.95 3.40 -19.53
C ALA A 77 -4.96 1.90 -19.87
N SER A 78 -4.93 1.56 -21.17
CA SER A 78 -4.78 0.17 -21.65
C SER A 78 -3.46 -0.44 -21.17
N PHE A 79 -2.34 0.28 -21.30
CA PHE A 79 -1.04 -0.12 -20.78
C PHE A 79 -1.04 -0.35 -19.25
N LEU A 80 -1.80 0.45 -18.50
CA LEU A 80 -1.97 0.30 -17.06
C LEU A 80 -2.94 -0.84 -16.67
N GLY A 81 -3.67 -1.41 -17.63
CA GLY A 81 -4.56 -2.57 -17.43
C GLY A 81 -6.07 -2.26 -17.46
N HIS A 82 -6.50 -1.07 -17.90
CA HIS A 82 -7.92 -0.74 -17.97
C HIS A 82 -8.66 -1.63 -19.00
N PRO A 83 -9.74 -2.35 -18.62
CA PRO A 83 -10.35 -3.38 -19.45
C PRO A 83 -10.95 -2.85 -20.76
N ASP A 84 -11.55 -1.66 -20.74
CA ASP A 84 -12.24 -1.09 -21.91
C ASP A 84 -11.38 -0.14 -22.76
N ALA A 85 -10.19 0.23 -22.29
CA ALA A 85 -9.46 1.36 -22.86
C ALA A 85 -8.92 1.07 -24.26
N GLU A 86 -8.45 -0.16 -24.50
CA GLU A 86 -7.93 -0.57 -25.81
C GLU A 86 -9.01 -0.50 -26.91
N LYS A 87 -10.23 -0.93 -26.58
CA LYS A 87 -11.37 -0.87 -27.50
C LYS A 87 -11.69 0.57 -27.88
N LEU A 88 -11.74 1.47 -26.91
CA LEU A 88 -12.01 2.90 -27.16
C LEU A 88 -10.87 3.57 -27.94
N LYS A 89 -9.61 3.27 -27.60
CA LYS A 89 -8.43 3.71 -28.36
C LYS A 89 -8.58 3.35 -29.84
N ASN A 90 -8.90 2.09 -30.14
CA ASN A 90 -8.98 1.59 -31.50
C ASN A 90 -10.16 2.20 -32.27
N ASN A 91 -11.31 2.38 -31.62
CA ASN A 91 -12.47 3.03 -32.23
C ASN A 91 -12.18 4.49 -32.61
N ILE A 92 -11.57 5.27 -31.71
CA ILE A 92 -11.28 6.68 -31.97
C ILE A 92 -10.17 6.83 -33.02
N SER A 93 -9.17 5.94 -32.99
CA SER A 93 -8.05 5.93 -33.95
C SER A 93 -8.51 5.79 -35.40
N GLN A 94 -9.64 5.12 -35.67
CA GLN A 94 -10.22 5.02 -37.01
C GLN A 94 -10.62 6.39 -37.60
N THR A 95 -10.75 7.42 -36.76
CA THR A 95 -11.12 8.79 -37.18
C THR A 95 -9.92 9.72 -37.34
N LEU A 96 -8.70 9.22 -37.13
CA LEU A 96 -7.46 10.01 -37.14
C LEU A 96 -6.61 9.72 -38.37
N SER A 97 -5.77 10.67 -38.78
CA SER A 97 -4.75 10.46 -39.80
C SER A 97 -3.57 9.64 -39.27
N ALA A 98 -2.73 9.11 -40.17
CA ALA A 98 -1.51 8.39 -39.79
C ALA A 98 -0.57 9.26 -38.91
N ASP A 99 -0.40 10.53 -39.25
CA ASP A 99 0.44 11.46 -38.46
C ASP A 99 -0.14 11.69 -37.06
N GLN A 100 -1.47 11.81 -36.95
CA GLN A 100 -2.15 11.95 -35.66
C GLN A 100 -2.02 10.69 -34.80
N ILE A 101 -2.07 9.50 -35.40
CA ILE A 101 -1.84 8.23 -34.70
C ILE A 101 -0.40 8.16 -34.19
N THR A 102 0.59 8.55 -35.02
CA THR A 102 2.00 8.61 -34.61
C THR A 102 2.18 9.56 -33.41
N GLN A 103 1.58 10.75 -33.45
CA GLN A 103 1.61 11.70 -32.32
C GLN A 103 0.99 11.11 -31.04
N ALA A 104 -0.14 10.39 -31.16
CA ALA A 104 -0.78 9.75 -30.02
C ALA A 104 0.11 8.67 -29.39
N ILE A 105 0.81 7.87 -30.21
CA ILE A 105 1.76 6.85 -29.75
C ILE A 105 2.96 7.49 -29.03
N GLU A 106 3.50 8.59 -29.56
CA GLU A 106 4.59 9.32 -28.91
C GLU A 106 4.17 9.89 -27.55
N LEU A 107 2.96 10.46 -27.45
CA LEU A 107 2.40 10.95 -26.19
C LEU A 107 2.17 9.80 -25.19
N GLN A 108 1.59 8.68 -25.64
CA GLN A 108 1.41 7.50 -24.80
C GLN A 108 2.77 7.04 -24.23
N ASN A 109 3.81 6.96 -25.06
CA ASN A 109 5.15 6.57 -24.62
C ASN A 109 5.71 7.55 -23.58
N LYS A 110 5.49 8.85 -23.73
CA LYS A 110 5.87 9.85 -22.73
C LYS A 110 5.14 9.63 -21.40
N PHE A 111 3.85 9.32 -21.42
CA PHE A 111 3.09 9.00 -20.21
C PHE A 111 3.63 7.74 -19.52
N SER A 112 3.91 6.69 -20.28
CA SER A 112 4.52 5.46 -19.76
C SER A 112 5.90 5.69 -19.14
N GLN A 113 6.72 6.55 -19.73
CA GLN A 113 8.03 6.92 -19.19
C GLN A 113 7.93 7.80 -17.94
N ALA A 114 6.84 8.56 -17.78
CA ALA A 114 6.59 9.42 -16.62
C ALA A 114 5.89 8.69 -15.45
N LEU A 115 5.67 7.38 -15.57
CA LEU A 115 5.09 6.55 -14.53
C LEU A 115 6.03 6.49 -13.31
N LEU A 116 5.51 6.85 -12.14
CA LEU A 116 6.26 6.91 -10.88
C LEU A 116 6.38 5.55 -10.21
N ILE A 117 5.42 4.65 -10.46
CA ILE A 117 5.40 3.28 -9.94
C ILE A 117 5.45 2.31 -11.12
N PRO A 118 6.65 1.87 -11.57
CA PRO A 118 6.80 1.02 -12.74
C PRO A 118 6.02 -0.30 -12.63
N ILE A 119 5.23 -0.65 -13.64
CA ILE A 119 4.58 -1.97 -13.73
C ILE A 119 5.64 -2.99 -14.15
N ALA A 120 5.60 -4.20 -13.58
CA ALA A 120 6.57 -5.27 -13.82
C ALA A 120 6.36 -5.97 -15.18
N ASN A 121 6.39 -5.20 -16.25
CA ASN A 121 6.58 -5.69 -17.62
C ASN A 121 8.02 -5.45 -18.10
N SER A 122 8.95 -5.08 -17.21
CA SER A 122 10.39 -5.12 -17.49
C SER A 122 10.95 -6.51 -17.21
N PRO A 123 11.71 -7.12 -18.13
CA PRO A 123 12.27 -8.48 -17.98
C PRO A 123 13.10 -8.72 -16.72
N ASP A 124 13.62 -7.66 -16.09
CA ASP A 124 14.63 -7.75 -15.03
C ASP A 124 14.15 -7.38 -13.61
N THR A 125 12.83 -7.30 -13.36
CA THR A 125 12.35 -7.11 -11.98
C THR A 125 11.11 -7.95 -11.72
N PRO A 126 11.26 -9.11 -11.05
CA PRO A 126 10.11 -9.88 -10.59
C PRO A 126 9.24 -8.99 -9.68
N LEU A 127 7.92 -9.03 -9.86
CA LEU A 127 7.00 -8.60 -8.80
C LEU A 127 7.37 -9.36 -7.52
N PRO A 128 7.23 -8.74 -6.34
CA PRO A 128 7.19 -9.51 -5.09
C PRO A 128 6.22 -10.67 -5.28
N ASP A 129 6.66 -11.90 -4.97
CA ASP A 129 5.85 -13.08 -5.19
C ASP A 129 4.54 -12.94 -4.39
N GLU A 130 3.42 -12.72 -5.09
CA GLU A 130 2.08 -12.66 -4.48
C GLU A 130 1.70 -13.97 -3.78
N ARG A 131 2.45 -15.04 -4.05
CA ARG A 131 2.31 -16.37 -3.43
C ARG A 131 3.11 -16.50 -2.13
N ALA A 132 3.93 -15.51 -1.78
CA ALA A 132 4.59 -15.50 -0.49
C ALA A 132 3.51 -15.30 0.59
N PRO A 133 3.32 -16.26 1.52
CA PRO A 133 2.37 -16.06 2.60
C PRO A 133 2.76 -14.79 3.38
N LEU A 134 1.76 -14.00 3.74
CA LEU A 134 1.85 -12.90 4.73
C LEU A 134 2.40 -13.38 6.09
N SER A 135 2.51 -14.69 6.27
CA SER A 135 3.30 -15.31 7.35
C SER A 135 4.78 -15.11 7.07
N GLY A 136 5.35 -14.08 7.69
CA GLY A 136 6.75 -13.68 7.62
C GLY A 136 7.73 -14.85 7.55
N ASN A 137 8.18 -15.14 6.32
CA ASN A 137 9.35 -15.93 6.00
C ASN A 137 9.84 -15.54 4.59
N ALA A 138 10.13 -14.26 4.39
CA ALA A 138 11.18 -13.92 3.44
C ALA A 138 12.49 -14.54 3.97
N PRO A 139 13.38 -15.11 3.13
CA PRO A 139 14.64 -15.70 3.58
C PRO A 139 15.66 -14.62 3.94
N THR A 140 15.32 -13.72 4.86
CA THR A 140 16.29 -13.08 5.73
C THR A 140 16.84 -14.16 6.63
N LEU A 141 18.15 -14.45 6.53
CA LEU A 141 18.94 -15.22 7.51
C LEU A 141 18.20 -15.27 8.85
N GLN A 142 17.61 -16.42 9.17
CA GLN A 142 16.77 -16.62 10.35
C GLN A 142 17.67 -16.48 11.58
N ALA A 143 17.93 -15.23 11.98
CA ALA A 143 18.58 -14.94 13.24
C ALA A 143 17.69 -15.58 14.29
N LYS A 144 18.24 -16.57 14.98
CA LYS A 144 17.48 -17.37 15.92
C LYS A 144 17.07 -16.50 17.10
N VAL A 145 15.78 -16.49 17.45
CA VAL A 145 15.30 -15.78 18.64
C VAL A 145 15.82 -16.53 19.87
N ILE A 146 16.55 -15.83 20.74
CA ILE A 146 17.05 -16.36 22.02
C ILE A 146 16.05 -16.07 23.14
N LYS A 147 15.48 -14.85 23.14
CA LYS A 147 14.53 -14.41 24.15
C LYS A 147 13.34 -13.76 23.48
N GLN A 148 12.15 -14.25 23.83
CA GLN A 148 10.88 -13.73 23.38
C GLN A 148 10.06 -13.25 24.59
N VAL A 149 9.51 -12.05 24.50
CA VAL A 149 8.54 -11.54 25.48
C VAL A 149 7.23 -11.30 24.74
N GLN A 150 6.13 -11.87 25.23
CA GLN A 150 4.81 -11.62 24.65
C GLN A 150 4.26 -10.28 25.15
N PRO A 151 3.59 -9.49 24.28
CA PRO A 151 3.01 -8.23 24.70
C PRO A 151 1.89 -8.45 25.70
N GLU A 152 1.81 -7.55 26.69
CA GLU A 152 0.68 -7.54 27.61
C GLU A 152 -0.58 -7.08 26.87
N TYR A 153 -1.70 -7.79 27.10
CA TYR A 153 -2.98 -7.38 26.54
C TYR A 153 -3.48 -6.13 27.27
N PRO A 154 -3.77 -5.01 26.57
CA PRO A 154 -4.29 -3.80 27.21
C PRO A 154 -5.61 -4.08 27.96
N ARG A 155 -5.68 -3.73 29.25
CA ARG A 155 -6.86 -4.01 30.10
C ARG A 155 -8.17 -3.49 29.52
N ASN A 156 -8.14 -2.31 28.89
CA ASN A 156 -9.33 -1.73 28.26
C ASN A 156 -9.79 -2.57 27.06
N ALA A 157 -8.86 -2.94 26.18
CA ALA A 157 -9.13 -3.82 25.05
C ALA A 157 -9.68 -5.18 25.51
N ALA A 158 -9.06 -5.78 26.54
CA ALA A 158 -9.49 -7.06 27.08
C ALA A 158 -10.94 -7.02 27.63
N ARG A 159 -11.31 -5.94 28.33
CA ARG A 159 -12.67 -5.74 28.87
C ARG A 159 -13.73 -5.61 27.79
N HIS A 160 -13.38 -5.04 26.64
CA HIS A 160 -14.30 -4.80 25.52
C HIS A 160 -14.19 -5.86 24.42
N GLY A 161 -13.38 -6.91 24.62
CA GLY A 161 -13.15 -7.93 23.59
C GLY A 161 -12.55 -7.37 22.30
N ILE A 162 -11.83 -6.25 22.37
CA ILE A 162 -11.19 -5.63 21.19
C ILE A 162 -9.97 -6.46 20.86
N THR A 163 -9.94 -7.03 19.65
CA THR A 163 -8.84 -7.84 19.12
C THR A 163 -8.13 -7.12 17.98
N GLY A 164 -6.95 -7.59 17.59
CA GLY A 164 -6.23 -6.98 16.47
C GLY A 164 -4.80 -7.43 16.30
N TYR A 165 -4.01 -6.64 15.59
CA TYR A 165 -2.59 -6.88 15.38
C TYR A 165 -1.78 -5.59 15.32
N VAL A 166 -0.46 -5.74 15.48
CA VAL A 166 0.53 -4.68 15.22
C VAL A 166 1.67 -5.28 14.42
N LYS A 167 1.87 -4.78 13.20
CA LYS A 167 3.01 -5.09 12.33
C LYS A 167 4.07 -4.02 12.51
N MET A 168 5.26 -4.44 12.90
CA MET A 168 6.38 -3.56 13.24
C MET A 168 7.61 -3.92 12.42
N ARG A 169 8.40 -2.91 12.09
CA ARG A 169 9.79 -3.09 11.69
C ARG A 169 10.71 -2.65 12.82
N PHE A 170 11.85 -3.29 12.91
CA PHE A 170 12.83 -2.99 13.94
C PHE A 170 14.25 -3.23 13.46
N LEU A 171 15.19 -2.51 14.09
CA LEU A 171 16.62 -2.64 13.87
C LEU A 171 17.22 -3.53 14.95
N LEU A 172 17.92 -4.57 14.52
CA LEU A 172 18.86 -5.34 15.31
C LEU A 172 20.24 -4.73 15.21
N ASP A 173 20.96 -4.63 16.32
CA ASP A 173 22.38 -4.34 16.32
C ASP A 173 23.23 -5.60 16.06
N ALA A 174 24.56 -5.45 16.07
CA ALA A 174 25.50 -6.56 15.86
C ALA A 174 25.43 -7.64 16.95
N ALA A 175 24.99 -7.29 18.16
CA ALA A 175 24.81 -8.20 19.31
C ALA A 175 23.46 -8.94 19.28
N GLY A 176 22.56 -8.58 18.36
CA GLY A 176 21.23 -9.17 18.24
C GLY A 176 20.20 -8.54 19.18
N GLU A 177 20.46 -7.34 19.71
CA GLU A 177 19.50 -6.59 20.51
C GLU A 177 18.55 -5.76 19.64
N VAL A 178 17.29 -5.67 20.04
CA VAL A 178 16.30 -4.82 19.37
C VAL A 178 16.48 -3.36 19.82
N THR A 179 16.84 -2.46 18.91
CA THR A 179 17.25 -1.09 19.25
C THR A 179 16.25 -0.01 18.84
N VAL A 180 15.73 -0.06 17.61
CA VAL A 180 14.77 0.91 17.06
C VAL A 180 13.54 0.16 16.59
N ILE A 181 12.34 0.66 16.89
CA ILE A 181 11.07 -0.01 16.54
C ILE A 181 10.09 1.01 15.97
N ASP A 182 9.59 0.73 14.77
CA ASP A 182 8.56 1.50 14.10
C ASP A 182 7.35 0.62 13.75
N VAL A 183 6.16 1.21 13.72
CA VAL A 183 4.92 0.51 13.35
C VAL A 183 4.70 0.73 11.86
N ILE A 184 4.60 -0.36 11.11
CA ILE A 184 4.25 -0.33 9.69
C ILE A 184 2.73 -0.25 9.54
N ASP A 185 2.02 -1.10 10.29
CA ASP A 185 0.58 -1.21 10.25
C ASP A 185 0.04 -1.70 11.59
N SER A 186 -1.21 -1.36 11.90
CA SER A 186 -1.90 -1.83 13.09
C SER A 186 -3.40 -1.72 12.94
N PHE A 187 -4.09 -2.73 13.43
CA PHE A 187 -5.54 -2.71 13.53
C PHE A 187 -5.99 -3.22 14.90
N PRO A 188 -6.95 -2.56 15.56
CA PRO A 188 -7.26 -1.15 15.40
C PRO A 188 -6.07 -0.27 15.82
N ARG A 189 -6.00 0.93 15.24
CA ARG A 189 -4.97 1.93 15.58
C ARG A 189 -5.12 2.41 17.03
N HIS A 190 -3.99 2.73 17.63
CA HIS A 190 -3.80 3.30 18.97
C HIS A 190 -4.26 2.42 20.14
N VAL A 191 -4.40 1.11 19.92
CA VAL A 191 -4.85 0.16 20.95
C VAL A 191 -3.69 -0.68 21.47
N PHE A 192 -2.88 -1.25 20.60
CA PHE A 192 -1.92 -2.31 20.93
C PHE A 192 -0.45 -1.90 20.77
N GLU A 193 -0.18 -0.83 20.02
CA GLU A 193 1.16 -0.45 19.58
C GLU A 193 2.11 -0.20 20.74
N ARG A 194 1.62 0.40 21.84
CA ARG A 194 2.45 0.69 23.01
C ARG A 194 2.96 -0.59 23.67
N GLU A 195 2.09 -1.56 23.92
CA GLU A 195 2.49 -2.81 24.59
C GLU A 195 3.30 -3.70 23.63
N SER A 196 2.99 -3.66 22.33
CA SER A 196 3.79 -4.30 21.28
C SER A 196 5.22 -3.78 21.25
N LYS A 197 5.44 -2.45 21.16
CA LYS A 197 6.79 -1.85 21.17
C LYS A 197 7.55 -2.18 22.45
N ARG A 198 6.89 -2.08 23.61
CA ARG A 198 7.51 -2.40 24.93
C ARG A 198 7.95 -3.85 25.03
N SER A 199 7.17 -4.76 24.44
CA SER A 199 7.50 -6.17 24.46
C SER A 199 8.63 -6.51 23.52
N LEU A 200 8.54 -6.02 22.28
CA LEU A 200 9.54 -6.26 21.24
C LEU A 200 10.91 -5.68 21.62
N ALA A 201 10.96 -4.56 22.34
CA ALA A 201 12.21 -3.99 22.88
C ALA A 201 12.94 -4.91 23.89
N LYS A 202 12.28 -5.95 24.41
CA LYS A 202 12.87 -6.92 25.36
C LYS A 202 13.30 -8.23 24.68
N TRP A 203 13.12 -8.33 23.35
CA TRP A 203 13.51 -9.50 22.58
C TRP A 203 15.02 -9.49 22.35
N GLN A 204 15.58 -10.68 22.21
CA GLN A 204 16.98 -10.88 21.88
C GLN A 204 17.13 -11.97 20.83
N TYR A 205 17.98 -11.68 19.85
CA TYR A 205 18.35 -12.58 18.76
C TYR A 205 19.79 -13.05 18.94
N GLU A 206 20.12 -14.14 18.27
CA GLU A 206 21.51 -14.58 18.16
C GLU A 206 22.37 -13.52 17.47
N ALA A 207 23.49 -13.18 18.09
CA ALA A 207 24.43 -12.20 17.57
C ALA A 207 24.98 -12.67 16.22
N THR A 208 24.78 -11.86 15.19
CA THR A 208 25.31 -12.13 13.84
C THR A 208 26.57 -11.34 13.54
N GLY A 209 26.96 -10.42 14.43
CA GLY A 209 28.07 -9.48 14.22
C GLY A 209 27.74 -8.36 13.23
N LYS A 210 26.51 -8.28 12.72
CA LYS A 210 26.06 -7.23 11.79
C LYS A 210 24.66 -6.76 12.15
N PRO A 211 24.36 -5.45 11.99
CA PRO A 211 23.01 -4.95 12.16
C PRO A 211 22.07 -5.50 11.09
N ALA A 212 20.79 -5.58 11.41
CA ALA A 212 19.79 -6.10 10.49
C ALA A 212 18.41 -5.49 10.71
N VAL A 213 17.68 -5.16 9.64
CA VAL A 213 16.27 -4.80 9.72
C VAL A 213 15.42 -6.07 9.71
N ARG A 214 14.38 -6.12 10.54
CA ARG A 214 13.42 -7.22 10.62
C ARG A 214 12.00 -6.68 10.73
N ILE A 215 11.04 -7.46 10.26
CA ILE A 215 9.61 -7.19 10.39
C ILE A 215 8.98 -8.31 11.22
N MET A 216 8.09 -7.95 12.14
CA MET A 216 7.35 -8.89 12.99
C MET A 216 5.93 -8.37 13.21
N GLN A 217 4.99 -9.31 13.39
CA GLN A 217 3.62 -8.99 13.79
C GLN A 217 3.27 -9.64 15.12
N PHE A 218 2.64 -8.87 16.00
CA PHE A 218 1.93 -9.40 17.16
C PHE A 218 0.44 -9.40 16.92
N ASP A 219 -0.21 -10.47 17.38
CA ASP A 219 -1.67 -10.61 17.35
C ASP A 219 -2.22 -10.60 18.76
N PHE A 220 -3.39 -9.98 18.90
CA PHE A 220 -4.12 -9.85 20.15
C PHE A 220 -5.48 -10.53 19.99
N SER A 221 -5.60 -11.71 20.61
CA SER A 221 -6.82 -12.53 20.61
C SER A 221 -7.06 -13.06 22.03
N LEU A 222 -8.33 -13.20 22.44
CA LEU A 222 -8.72 -13.75 23.74
C LEU A 222 -9.27 -15.17 23.55
N GLU A 223 -8.57 -16.18 24.08
CA GLU A 223 -8.89 -17.60 23.88
C GLU A 223 -10.28 -18.03 24.42
N ASN A 224 -10.89 -17.26 25.34
CA ASN A 224 -12.07 -17.73 26.09
C ASN A 224 -13.34 -16.87 25.99
N ASN A 225 -13.48 -15.91 25.06
CA ASN A 225 -14.79 -15.29 24.72
C ASN A 225 -14.79 -14.26 23.56
N GLY A 226 -13.71 -14.13 22.78
CA GLY A 226 -13.62 -13.08 21.75
C GLY A 226 -12.53 -13.35 20.72
N LEU A 227 -12.64 -14.48 20.03
CA LEU A 227 -11.78 -14.78 18.90
C LEU A 227 -12.10 -13.81 17.76
N ILE A 228 -11.07 -13.30 17.07
CA ILE A 228 -11.28 -12.86 15.68
C ILE A 228 -11.70 -14.11 14.92
N THR A 229 -12.99 -14.24 14.61
CA THR A 229 -13.47 -15.30 13.74
C THR A 229 -13.65 -14.73 12.33
N PRO A 230 -13.50 -15.56 11.29
CA PRO A 230 -13.81 -15.13 9.94
C PRO A 230 -15.22 -14.52 9.82
N GLU A 231 -16.20 -15.07 10.54
CA GLU A 231 -17.59 -14.61 10.52
C GLU A 231 -17.73 -13.18 11.08
N LEU A 232 -17.03 -12.84 12.16
CA LEU A 232 -17.04 -11.49 12.72
C LEU A 232 -16.38 -10.48 11.77
N LEU A 233 -15.27 -10.86 11.13
CA LEU A 233 -14.59 -10.01 10.15
C LEU A 233 -15.47 -9.76 8.92
N VAL A 234 -16.12 -10.80 8.39
CA VAL A 234 -17.09 -10.70 7.30
C VAL A 234 -18.25 -9.79 7.70
N GLN A 235 -18.78 -9.94 8.93
CA GLN A 235 -19.81 -9.04 9.44
C GLN A 235 -19.36 -7.57 9.46
N GLN A 236 -18.10 -7.27 9.80
CA GLN A 236 -17.59 -5.90 9.72
C GLN A 236 -17.49 -5.40 8.27
N ILE A 237 -17.00 -6.25 7.36
CA ILE A 237 -16.90 -5.92 5.92
C ILE A 237 -18.30 -5.58 5.37
N GLU A 238 -19.30 -6.41 5.66
CA GLU A 238 -20.67 -6.23 5.19
C GLU A 238 -21.35 -5.02 5.83
N LYS A 239 -21.27 -4.89 7.16
CA LYS A 239 -21.88 -3.78 7.91
C LYS A 239 -21.40 -2.41 7.43
N HIS A 240 -20.11 -2.30 7.10
CA HIS A 240 -19.50 -1.06 6.62
C HIS A 240 -19.41 -0.96 5.10
N GLN A 241 -19.99 -1.92 4.37
CA GLN A 241 -20.00 -1.99 2.91
C GLN A 241 -18.60 -1.85 2.29
N LEU A 242 -17.57 -2.38 2.98
CA LEU A 242 -16.18 -2.13 2.60
C LEU A 242 -15.87 -2.64 1.20
N TRP A 243 -16.42 -3.81 0.85
CA TRP A 243 -16.29 -4.37 -0.49
C TRP A 243 -16.84 -3.44 -1.58
N LEU A 244 -18.08 -2.96 -1.41
CA LEU A 244 -18.76 -2.10 -2.37
C LEU A 244 -18.01 -0.77 -2.59
N TYR A 245 -17.58 -0.11 -1.51
CA TYR A 245 -16.83 1.14 -1.64
C TYR A 245 -15.40 0.92 -2.16
N ALA A 246 -14.79 -0.22 -1.83
CA ALA A 246 -13.47 -0.57 -2.35
C ALA A 246 -13.49 -0.81 -3.87
N ILE A 247 -14.47 -1.57 -4.40
CA ILE A 247 -14.63 -1.76 -5.86
C ILE A 247 -14.97 -0.45 -6.57
N ALA A 248 -15.61 0.51 -5.90
CA ALA A 248 -15.87 1.85 -6.43
C ALA A 248 -14.62 2.76 -6.46
N GLY A 249 -13.47 2.28 -5.99
CA GLY A 249 -12.20 3.00 -6.03
C GLY A 249 -11.90 3.82 -4.77
N ALA A 250 -12.71 3.76 -3.71
CA ALA A 250 -12.52 4.61 -2.55
C ALA A 250 -11.25 4.21 -1.76
N PRO A 251 -10.17 5.01 -1.77
CA PRO A 251 -8.84 4.59 -1.32
C PRO A 251 -8.80 4.14 0.15
N GLN A 252 -9.57 4.81 1.00
CA GLN A 252 -9.65 4.51 2.44
C GLN A 252 -10.33 3.16 2.69
N TYR A 253 -11.40 2.86 1.95
CA TYR A 253 -12.11 1.59 2.03
C TYR A 253 -11.28 0.43 1.47
N GLN A 254 -10.54 0.68 0.39
CA GLN A 254 -9.59 -0.30 -0.16
C GLN A 254 -8.49 -0.63 0.87
N GLN A 255 -7.90 0.38 1.52
CA GLN A 255 -6.90 0.16 2.56
C GLN A 255 -7.46 -0.69 3.72
N GLN A 256 -8.63 -0.31 4.24
CA GLN A 256 -9.29 -1.03 5.33
C GLN A 256 -9.69 -2.46 4.96
N LEU A 257 -10.21 -2.67 3.75
CA LEU A 257 -10.56 -3.98 3.25
C LEU A 257 -9.33 -4.88 3.15
N GLY A 258 -8.19 -4.35 2.67
CA GLY A 258 -6.92 -5.08 2.65
C GLY A 258 -6.50 -5.56 4.05
N THR A 259 -6.59 -4.66 5.04
CA THR A 259 -6.32 -4.98 6.46
C THR A 259 -7.25 -6.07 7.01
N LEU A 260 -8.56 -6.02 6.73
CA LEU A 260 -9.47 -7.07 7.20
C LEU A 260 -9.28 -8.40 6.45
N LEU A 261 -8.90 -8.37 5.18
CA LEU A 261 -8.55 -9.57 4.42
C LEU A 261 -7.27 -10.23 4.97
N GLU A 262 -6.30 -9.46 5.46
CA GLU A 262 -5.09 -10.01 6.09
C GLU A 262 -5.47 -10.81 7.34
N LEU A 263 -6.40 -10.28 8.13
CA LEU A 263 -6.96 -10.97 9.27
C LEU A 263 -7.77 -12.21 8.85
N LEU A 264 -8.61 -12.10 7.81
CA LEU A 264 -9.39 -13.24 7.31
C LEU A 264 -8.48 -14.38 6.84
N HIS A 265 -7.43 -14.08 6.08
CA HIS A 265 -6.44 -15.08 5.63
C HIS A 265 -5.83 -15.79 6.83
N LYS A 266 -5.44 -15.03 7.85
CA LYS A 266 -4.81 -15.57 9.05
C LYS A 266 -5.73 -16.44 9.89
N TYR A 267 -6.96 -15.99 10.14
CA TYR A 267 -7.90 -16.64 11.06
C TYR A 267 -8.76 -17.71 10.39
N SER A 268 -8.95 -17.68 9.07
CA SER A 268 -9.57 -18.78 8.33
C SER A 268 -8.73 -20.06 8.39
N ARG A 269 -7.39 -19.95 8.49
CA ARG A 269 -6.44 -21.07 8.43
C ARG A 269 -6.62 -21.96 7.19
N ASN A 270 -7.30 -21.45 6.16
CA ASN A 270 -7.51 -22.15 4.90
C ASN A 270 -6.22 -22.15 4.08
N ASN A 271 -5.97 -23.22 3.35
CA ASN A 271 -4.90 -23.24 2.35
C ASN A 271 -5.41 -22.53 1.09
N LEU A 272 -5.13 -21.24 0.95
CA LEU A 272 -5.64 -20.43 -0.16
C LEU A 272 -4.71 -20.50 -1.38
N ARG A 273 -5.28 -20.69 -2.58
CA ARG A 273 -4.57 -20.62 -3.86
C ARG A 273 -5.20 -19.55 -4.74
N ILE A 274 -4.39 -18.62 -5.24
CA ILE A 274 -4.85 -17.57 -6.15
C ILE A 274 -5.00 -18.13 -7.57
N ASP A 275 -6.09 -17.77 -8.23
CA ASP A 275 -6.37 -18.07 -9.63
C ASP A 275 -6.99 -16.85 -10.33
N ASN A 276 -6.20 -16.18 -11.15
CA ASN A 276 -6.60 -14.94 -11.84
C ASN A 276 -7.50 -15.18 -13.05
N THR A 277 -7.79 -16.45 -13.38
CA THR A 277 -8.75 -16.78 -14.45
C THR A 277 -10.18 -16.92 -13.94
N LEU A 278 -10.37 -16.98 -12.62
CA LEU A 278 -11.68 -17.04 -12.01
C LEU A 278 -12.43 -15.73 -12.18
N THR A 279 -13.67 -15.84 -12.65
CA THR A 279 -14.60 -14.72 -12.67
C THR A 279 -15.26 -14.60 -11.30
N LEU A 280 -15.29 -13.38 -10.76
CA LEU A 280 -15.98 -13.06 -9.52
C LEU A 280 -17.14 -12.12 -9.82
N ASP A 281 -18.29 -12.36 -9.19
CA ASP A 281 -19.40 -11.40 -9.17
C ASP A 281 -19.10 -10.33 -8.11
N PRO A 282 -18.71 -9.09 -8.50
CA PRO A 282 -18.36 -8.07 -7.53
C PRO A 282 -19.56 -7.61 -6.70
N ALA A 283 -20.78 -7.85 -7.16
CA ALA A 283 -22.00 -7.51 -6.41
C ALA A 283 -22.27 -8.49 -5.26
N ASN A 284 -21.81 -9.75 -5.38
CA ASN A 284 -22.05 -10.81 -4.42
C ASN A 284 -20.75 -11.59 -4.13
N PRO A 285 -19.81 -11.02 -3.35
CA PRO A 285 -18.59 -11.73 -2.98
C PRO A 285 -18.91 -12.97 -2.13
N ASP A 286 -18.37 -14.12 -2.53
CA ASP A 286 -18.50 -15.36 -1.77
C ASP A 286 -17.49 -15.41 -0.61
N TRP A 287 -17.94 -15.02 0.59
CA TRP A 287 -17.12 -15.05 1.81
C TRP A 287 -16.94 -16.46 2.39
N SER A 288 -17.66 -17.47 1.89
CA SER A 288 -17.55 -18.84 2.42
C SER A 288 -16.15 -19.42 2.25
N VAL A 289 -15.36 -18.89 1.31
CA VAL A 289 -13.93 -19.20 1.09
C VAL A 289 -13.06 -18.98 2.34
N PHE A 290 -13.51 -18.19 3.32
CA PHE A 290 -12.81 -17.95 4.58
C PHE A 290 -13.44 -18.63 5.79
N THR A 291 -14.61 -19.26 5.64
CA THR A 291 -15.25 -20.00 6.74
C THR A 291 -14.62 -21.38 6.87
N HIS A 292 -14.48 -21.87 8.11
CA HIS A 292 -13.90 -23.21 8.36
C HIS A 292 -14.85 -24.29 7.86
N VAL A 293 -14.36 -25.22 7.04
CA VAL A 293 -15.04 -26.50 6.80
C VAL A 293 -14.98 -27.28 8.12
N THR A 294 -16.12 -27.49 8.78
CA THR A 294 -16.20 -28.21 10.05
C THR A 294 -15.49 -29.56 9.97
N HIS A 295 -14.68 -29.85 10.99
CA HIS A 295 -13.90 -31.07 11.16
C HIS A 295 -14.69 -32.36 10.87
N GLU A 296 -14.47 -32.96 9.71
CA GLU A 296 -14.20 -34.40 9.47
C GLU A 296 -14.08 -34.56 7.95
N THR A 297 -12.89 -34.96 7.47
CA THR A 297 -12.55 -35.25 6.06
C THR A 297 -12.27 -34.09 5.08
N ALA A 298 -11.40 -33.13 5.41
CA ALA A 298 -10.82 -32.25 4.38
C ALA A 298 -9.45 -31.62 4.75
N LYS A 299 -8.49 -32.40 5.27
CA LYS A 299 -7.08 -31.95 5.24
C LYS A 299 -6.51 -32.27 3.86
N SER A 300 -6.53 -31.33 2.90
CA SER A 300 -5.47 -31.17 1.86
C SER A 300 -5.83 -30.28 0.66
N ALA A 301 -7.09 -30.06 0.30
CA ALA A 301 -7.40 -29.30 -0.93
C ALA A 301 -7.27 -27.79 -0.71
N ALA A 302 -6.58 -27.10 -1.62
CA ALA A 302 -6.49 -25.65 -1.59
C ALA A 302 -7.84 -25.01 -1.98
N VAL A 303 -8.31 -24.04 -1.21
CA VAL A 303 -9.46 -23.20 -1.56
C VAL A 303 -8.98 -22.18 -2.59
N VAL A 304 -9.62 -22.17 -3.76
CA VAL A 304 -9.22 -21.29 -4.84
C VAL A 304 -9.94 -19.96 -4.71
N ILE A 305 -9.19 -18.86 -4.76
CA ILE A 305 -9.69 -17.49 -4.65
C ILE A 305 -9.17 -16.61 -5.79
N THR A 306 -9.87 -15.52 -6.08
CA THR A 306 -9.35 -14.46 -6.95
C THR A 306 -8.37 -13.56 -6.20
N GLU A 307 -7.55 -12.81 -6.93
CA GLU A 307 -6.67 -11.80 -6.31
C GLU A 307 -7.42 -10.73 -5.52
N MET A 308 -8.69 -10.44 -5.86
CA MET A 308 -9.53 -9.48 -5.12
C MET A 308 -9.84 -9.91 -3.69
N PHE A 309 -9.65 -11.18 -3.35
CA PHE A 309 -9.74 -11.65 -1.97
C PHE A 309 -8.40 -11.58 -1.24
N THR A 310 -7.38 -10.90 -1.78
CA THR A 310 -6.06 -10.76 -1.16
C THR A 310 -5.83 -9.34 -0.61
N PRO A 311 -5.08 -9.18 0.50
CA PRO A 311 -4.76 -7.86 1.05
C PRO A 311 -3.96 -6.97 0.08
N HIS A 312 -2.93 -7.54 -0.54
CA HIS A 312 -2.03 -6.83 -1.43
C HIS A 312 -2.73 -6.23 -2.64
N PHE A 313 -3.73 -6.92 -3.20
CA PHE A 313 -4.54 -6.37 -4.28
C PHE A 313 -5.14 -5.02 -3.85
N TRP A 314 -5.80 -4.98 -2.69
CA TRP A 314 -6.47 -3.78 -2.22
C TRP A 314 -5.53 -2.70 -1.73
N TRP A 315 -4.41 -3.04 -1.07
CA TRP A 315 -3.41 -2.03 -0.73
C TRP A 315 -2.78 -1.40 -1.96
N ARG A 316 -2.52 -2.16 -3.03
CA ARG A 316 -2.04 -1.59 -4.31
C ARG A 316 -3.06 -0.67 -4.94
N GLN A 317 -4.33 -1.08 -4.97
CA GLN A 317 -5.41 -0.22 -5.47
C GLN A 317 -5.50 1.07 -4.64
N ALA A 318 -5.52 0.95 -3.32
CA ALA A 318 -5.54 2.10 -2.40
C ALA A 318 -4.37 3.04 -2.65
N ALA A 319 -3.15 2.51 -2.77
CA ALA A 319 -1.94 3.29 -2.96
C ALA A 319 -1.94 4.07 -4.27
N LYS A 320 -2.39 3.43 -5.37
CA LYS A 320 -2.59 4.07 -6.68
C LYS A 320 -3.74 5.08 -6.68
N ASN A 321 -4.73 4.90 -5.80
CA ASN A 321 -5.81 5.84 -5.55
C ASN A 321 -5.44 6.96 -4.56
N GLY A 322 -4.15 7.11 -4.21
CA GLY A 322 -3.64 8.20 -3.37
C GLY A 322 -3.62 7.91 -1.87
N ASN A 323 -3.92 6.68 -1.44
CA ASN A 323 -3.90 6.33 -0.01
C ASN A 323 -2.46 6.26 0.52
N TYR A 324 -2.03 7.29 1.22
CA TYR A 324 -0.68 7.37 1.78
C TYR A 324 -0.34 6.24 2.79
N GLU A 325 -1.31 5.77 3.56
CA GLU A 325 -1.08 4.64 4.48
C GLU A 325 -0.77 3.35 3.71
N ALA A 326 -1.55 3.04 2.66
CA ALA A 326 -1.28 1.89 1.81
C ALA A 326 0.08 2.03 1.09
N GLN A 327 0.45 3.23 0.65
CA GLN A 327 1.78 3.50 0.09
C GLN A 327 2.88 3.17 1.11
N ARG A 328 2.73 3.59 2.37
CA ARG A 328 3.69 3.27 3.44
C ARG A 328 3.74 1.78 3.76
N ILE A 329 2.58 1.10 3.82
CA ILE A 329 2.51 -0.35 4.03
C ILE A 329 3.30 -1.07 2.93
N LEU A 330 3.03 -0.75 1.66
CA LEU A 330 3.73 -1.35 0.52
C LEU A 330 5.21 -0.96 0.44
N SER A 331 5.63 0.19 0.96
CA SER A 331 7.05 0.57 0.95
C SER A 331 7.95 -0.35 1.80
N ALA A 332 7.36 -1.18 2.67
CA ALA A 332 8.10 -2.12 3.50
C ALA A 332 8.64 -3.32 2.69
N ASP A 333 8.01 -3.69 1.58
CA ASP A 333 8.37 -4.85 0.76
C ASP A 333 8.43 -4.56 -0.76
N ASP A 334 7.83 -3.47 -1.23
CA ASP A 334 7.90 -2.99 -2.62
C ASP A 334 8.85 -1.79 -2.75
N VAL A 335 10.01 -2.04 -3.39
CA VAL A 335 11.04 -1.03 -3.64
C VAL A 335 10.51 0.18 -4.42
N ARG A 336 9.52 0.00 -5.30
CA ARG A 336 8.99 1.08 -6.13
C ARG A 336 8.25 2.11 -5.26
N TRP A 337 7.43 1.64 -4.33
CA TRP A 337 6.74 2.51 -3.38
C TRP A 337 7.72 3.14 -2.38
N ARG A 338 8.75 2.42 -1.96
CA ARG A 338 9.83 2.95 -1.12
C ARG A 338 10.58 4.10 -1.81
N ASP A 339 11.00 3.89 -3.06
CA ASP A 339 11.70 4.92 -3.85
C ASP A 339 10.81 6.13 -4.11
N TYR A 340 9.53 5.90 -4.46
CA TYR A 340 8.55 6.97 -4.63
C TYR A 340 8.39 7.81 -3.36
N LEU A 341 8.15 7.20 -2.21
CA LEU A 341 7.97 7.92 -0.95
C LEU A 341 9.25 8.64 -0.50
N ALA A 342 10.43 8.05 -0.75
CA ALA A 342 11.70 8.74 -0.50
C ALA A 342 11.86 9.98 -1.40
N GLN A 343 11.44 9.92 -2.67
CA GLN A 343 11.41 11.10 -3.55
C GLN A 343 10.39 12.14 -3.09
N GLN A 344 9.26 11.71 -2.50
CA GLN A 344 8.30 12.60 -1.84
C GLN A 344 8.77 13.13 -0.47
N GLN A 345 10.03 12.86 -0.08
CA GLN A 345 10.63 13.30 1.18
C GLN A 345 9.91 12.77 2.43
N ASP A 346 9.36 11.55 2.36
CA ASP A 346 8.85 10.86 3.54
C ASP A 346 10.02 10.52 4.48
N ALA A 347 10.11 11.25 5.59
CA ALA A 347 11.23 11.18 6.51
C ALA A 347 11.39 9.76 7.13
N GLU A 348 10.30 9.08 7.47
CA GLU A 348 10.37 7.75 8.06
C GLU A 348 10.74 6.70 7.02
N VAL A 349 10.22 6.79 5.79
CA VAL A 349 10.63 5.86 4.73
C VAL A 349 12.10 6.07 4.39
N MET A 350 12.58 7.31 4.28
CA MET A 350 13.99 7.62 4.05
C MET A 350 14.90 7.09 5.16
N ALA A 351 14.47 7.19 6.43
CA ALA A 351 15.25 6.68 7.56
C ALA A 351 15.50 5.18 7.46
N TRP A 352 14.43 4.41 7.26
CA TRP A 352 14.52 2.96 7.17
C TRP A 352 15.16 2.48 5.86
N TYR A 353 14.94 3.20 4.76
CA TYR A 353 15.62 2.93 3.50
C TYR A 353 17.13 3.17 3.63
N GLY A 354 17.54 4.28 4.25
CA GLY A 354 18.94 4.55 4.56
C GLY A 354 19.58 3.45 5.41
N ALA A 355 18.85 2.94 6.41
CA ALA A 355 19.30 1.82 7.25
C ALA A 355 19.57 0.54 6.44
N GLU A 356 18.63 0.15 5.58
CA GLU A 356 18.76 -1.04 4.74
C GLU A 356 19.93 -0.91 3.77
N ARG A 357 20.12 0.26 3.16
CA ARG A 357 21.22 0.51 2.22
C ARG A 357 22.58 0.48 2.91
N PHE A 358 22.67 1.02 4.11
CA PHE A 358 23.85 0.89 4.95
C PHE A 358 24.18 -0.59 5.22
N ILE A 359 23.20 -1.38 5.65
CA ILE A 359 23.37 -2.80 5.97
C ILE A 359 23.77 -3.62 4.73
N GLN A 360 23.27 -3.24 3.54
CA GLN A 360 23.61 -3.84 2.25
C GLN A 360 25.00 -3.44 1.72
N GLY A 361 25.76 -2.63 2.46
CA GLY A 361 27.11 -2.19 2.09
C GLY A 361 27.17 -0.91 1.27
N ASN A 362 26.03 -0.29 0.95
CA ASN A 362 25.97 1.04 0.35
C ASN A 362 25.95 2.11 1.46
N THR A 363 27.04 2.16 2.22
CA THR A 363 27.17 2.94 3.46
C THR A 363 27.02 4.44 3.24
N GLU A 364 27.67 5.01 2.23
CA GLU A 364 27.63 6.46 1.96
C GLU A 364 26.21 6.93 1.62
N PHE A 365 25.55 6.21 0.72
CA PHE A 365 24.15 6.48 0.36
C PHE A 365 23.22 6.32 1.57
N GLY A 366 23.39 5.24 2.33
CA GLY A 366 22.61 4.99 3.54
C GLY A 366 22.72 6.12 4.56
N ILE A 367 23.94 6.58 4.84
CA ILE A 367 24.20 7.72 5.75
C ILE A 367 23.59 9.01 5.19
N SER A 368 23.77 9.30 3.90
CA SER A 368 23.20 10.50 3.28
C SER A 368 21.67 10.53 3.38
N MET A 369 21.03 9.37 3.22
CA MET A 369 19.57 9.27 3.38
C MET A 369 19.13 9.47 4.82
N LEU A 370 19.85 8.87 5.79
CA LEU A 370 19.60 9.09 7.22
C LEU A 370 19.75 10.57 7.59
N ASP A 371 20.79 11.25 7.11
CA ASP A 371 20.97 12.69 7.36
C ASP A 371 19.86 13.56 6.77
N SER A 372 19.34 13.16 5.60
CA SER A 372 18.20 13.83 4.99
C SER A 372 16.92 13.58 5.80
N ALA A 373 16.69 12.35 6.26
CA ALA A 373 15.57 12.01 7.12
C ALA A 373 15.60 12.75 8.47
N ILE A 374 16.78 12.94 9.08
CA ILE A 374 16.97 13.75 10.30
C ILE A 374 16.54 15.20 10.04
N LYS A 375 17.00 15.81 8.94
CA LYS A 375 16.62 17.18 8.57
C LYS A 375 15.12 17.34 8.33
N LEU A 376 14.46 16.30 7.84
CA LEU A 376 13.02 16.25 7.62
C LEU A 376 12.22 15.90 8.89
N GLY A 377 12.88 15.70 10.03
CA GLY A 377 12.24 15.46 11.32
C GLY A 377 11.78 14.02 11.57
N SER A 378 12.46 13.02 10.97
CA SER A 378 12.19 11.62 11.31
C SER A 378 12.41 11.37 12.80
N SER A 379 11.44 10.68 13.39
CA SER A 379 11.44 10.22 14.79
C SER A 379 12.50 9.15 15.08
N ASN A 380 12.98 8.43 14.05
CA ASN A 380 13.86 7.28 14.22
C ASN A 380 15.26 7.46 13.61
N ALA A 381 15.44 8.38 12.66
CA ALA A 381 16.66 8.45 11.85
C ALA A 381 17.94 8.67 12.66
N GLU A 382 17.93 9.55 13.66
CA GLU A 382 19.11 9.79 14.53
C GLU A 382 19.54 8.51 15.23
N ARG A 383 18.59 7.84 15.90
CA ARG A 383 18.85 6.62 16.65
C ARG A 383 19.27 5.46 15.75
N ILE A 384 18.67 5.35 14.56
CA ILE A 384 19.11 4.37 13.55
C ILE A 384 20.57 4.62 13.18
N LYS A 385 20.94 5.87 12.87
CA LYS A 385 22.30 6.24 12.50
C LYS A 385 23.30 5.95 13.62
N GLU A 386 22.95 6.24 14.87
CA GLU A 386 23.78 5.92 16.04
C GLU A 386 24.05 4.42 16.16
N VAL A 387 23.01 3.58 16.06
CA VAL A 387 23.14 2.11 16.16
C VAL A 387 24.00 1.56 15.03
N LEU A 388 23.84 2.05 13.80
CA LEU A 388 24.58 1.56 12.64
C LEU A 388 26.07 1.95 12.66
N LEU A 389 26.41 3.07 13.29
CA LEU A 389 27.79 3.57 13.40
C LEU A 389 28.51 3.10 14.67
N ALA A 390 27.79 2.44 15.59
CA ALA A 390 28.38 1.83 16.77
C ALA A 390 29.34 0.69 16.36
N LYS A 391 30.53 0.67 16.98
CA LYS A 391 31.61 -0.27 16.68
C LYS A 391 31.52 -1.55 17.48
#